data_AF-A0A2B7X4A5-F1
#
_entry.id   AF-A0A2B7X4A5-F1
#
_cell.length_a   1.000
_cell.length_b   1.000
_cell.length_c   1.000
_cell.angle_alpha   90.00
_cell.angle_beta   90.00
_cell.angle_gamma   90.00
#
_symmetry.space_group_name_H-M   'P 1'
#
loop_
_entity.id
_entity.type
_entity.pdbx_description
1 polymer ?
#
loop_
_entity_poly.entity_id
_entity_poly.type
_entity_poly.pdbx_seq_one_letter_code
_entity_poly.pdbx_strand_id
1 'polypeptide(L)'
;MATADILTPTSFPVAPDHMPSTFNENDNKSKPSTNGTKGSAQFDAQKHLQFAPPSKTYSMKELGYADNAGVSPIGVSEPFPLFSPEAIIQMRKEVLSDNVWTHYQFSSNLAQCQLRGFAPEYAPFVYDAWRSPEVLKIVSDIAGIDLVPAMDWEIGHINISVPGQDEKSQAVALSDENDKPIVDWHTDSYPFVCVTMLSDCTNMVGGETALRKGDGSIAKVRGPQMGCAVVLQGRYIEHQALRALGTTERISMVTSFRPRSPALPDDTVLTTVRAISDLSELYFQFSEYRLEMLEERIRIQLKEIRDRKRARRSFNTKAMKKFLLEQEKFLAHMNREMVQDEMVTKGFTDDSHLISEELKGRSRKRSCTDSE
;
A
#
# COMPACT_ATOMS: atom_id res chain seq x y z
N MET A 1 4.86 78.09 3.08
CA MET A 1 4.14 78.11 1.78
C MET A 1 4.70 76.94 0.98
N ALA A 2 4.10 75.75 1.05
CA ALA A 2 2.92 75.32 0.28
C ALA A 2 3.26 75.30 -1.22
N THR A 3 3.20 74.19 -1.97
CA THR A 3 2.27 73.05 -1.88
C THR A 3 2.93 71.74 -2.31
N ALA A 4 2.47 70.66 -1.69
CA ALA A 4 2.69 69.28 -2.12
C ALA A 4 1.68 68.92 -3.21
N ASP A 5 2.10 68.10 -4.18
CA ASP A 5 1.18 67.25 -4.92
C ASP A 5 1.73 65.81 -4.98
N ILE A 6 0.85 64.92 -4.56
CA ILE A 6 0.99 63.49 -4.39
C ILE A 6 0.53 62.84 -5.68
N LEU A 7 1.33 61.92 -6.25
CA LEU A 7 0.83 60.97 -7.24
C LEU A 7 1.14 59.54 -6.78
N THR A 8 0.07 58.76 -6.84
CA THR A 8 -0.23 57.50 -6.18
C THR A 8 0.25 56.27 -6.96
N PRO A 9 0.32 55.10 -6.30
CA PRO A 9 0.76 53.84 -6.89
C PRO A 9 -0.28 53.24 -7.86
N THR A 10 0.23 52.64 -8.93
CA THR A 10 -0.52 51.87 -9.92
C THR A 10 -1.23 50.68 -9.29
N SER A 11 -2.52 50.57 -9.57
CA SER A 11 -3.47 49.57 -9.09
C SER A 11 -3.33 48.22 -9.80
N PHE A 12 -3.43 47.14 -9.02
CA PHE A 12 -3.71 45.78 -9.49
C PHE A 12 -5.20 45.65 -9.89
N PRO A 13 -5.56 44.86 -10.91
CA PRO A 13 -6.95 44.63 -11.23
C PRO A 13 -7.59 43.68 -10.21
N VAL A 14 -8.70 44.16 -9.63
CA VAL A 14 -9.62 43.46 -8.73
C VAL A 14 -10.50 42.51 -9.54
N ALA A 15 -10.77 41.34 -8.96
CA ALA A 15 -11.69 40.32 -9.49
C ALA A 15 -13.15 40.84 -9.54
N PRO A 16 -13.96 40.47 -10.55
CA PRO A 16 -15.39 40.68 -10.48
C PRO A 16 -16.11 39.48 -9.85
N ASP A 17 -16.92 39.78 -8.82
CA ASP A 17 -17.98 38.93 -8.31
C ASP A 17 -19.12 38.76 -9.34
N HIS A 18 -19.68 37.55 -9.35
CA HIS A 18 -21.03 37.12 -9.73
C HIS A 18 -21.80 37.78 -10.90
N MET A 19 -22.17 36.96 -11.89
CA MET A 19 -23.55 36.77 -12.43
C MET A 19 -23.56 35.65 -13.52
N PRO A 20 -24.73 35.10 -13.91
CA PRO A 20 -25.05 33.68 -13.81
C PRO A 20 -24.78 32.89 -15.09
N SER A 21 -24.41 31.62 -14.96
CA SER A 21 -24.37 30.69 -16.08
C SER A 21 -25.68 29.90 -16.13
N THR A 22 -26.53 30.27 -17.08
CA THR A 22 -27.62 29.43 -17.58
C THR A 22 -27.01 28.28 -18.39
N PHE A 23 -27.08 27.06 -17.85
CA PHE A 23 -26.92 25.83 -18.62
C PHE A 23 -28.14 24.93 -18.36
N ASN A 24 -28.63 24.39 -19.47
CA ASN A 24 -29.93 23.74 -19.63
C ASN A 24 -30.22 22.63 -18.62
N GLU A 25 -31.41 22.71 -18.03
CA GLU A 25 -32.17 21.58 -17.51
C GLU A 25 -32.51 20.62 -18.66
N ASN A 26 -31.90 19.44 -18.65
CA ASN A 26 -32.52 18.14 -18.94
C ASN A 26 -31.42 17.10 -19.10
N ASP A 27 -30.96 16.55 -17.98
CA ASP A 27 -30.50 15.17 -17.95
C ASP A 27 -30.77 14.61 -16.55
N ASN A 28 -31.87 13.89 -16.48
CA ASN A 28 -32.40 13.27 -15.28
C ASN A 28 -31.57 12.01 -14.97
N LYS A 29 -30.35 12.17 -14.42
CA LYS A 29 -29.63 11.10 -13.74
C LYS A 29 -29.80 11.31 -12.23
N SER A 30 -30.71 10.53 -11.68
CA SER A 30 -30.91 10.35 -10.25
C SER A 30 -29.58 10.26 -9.50
N LYS A 31 -29.34 11.24 -8.61
CA LYS A 31 -28.37 11.08 -7.51
C LYS A 31 -28.64 9.73 -6.83
N PRO A 32 -27.63 8.90 -6.57
CA PRO A 32 -27.84 7.80 -5.65
C PRO A 32 -28.20 8.43 -4.31
N SER A 33 -29.41 8.17 -3.85
CA SER A 33 -29.79 8.42 -2.47
C SER A 33 -28.74 7.74 -1.60
N THR A 34 -28.17 8.47 -0.65
CA THR A 34 -27.53 7.90 0.53
C THR A 34 -28.57 7.11 1.32
N ASN A 35 -28.92 5.93 0.81
CA ASN A 35 -29.45 4.87 1.63
C ASN A 35 -28.26 4.38 2.45
N GLY A 36 -28.00 5.07 3.56
CA GLY A 36 -27.18 4.51 4.62
C GLY A 36 -27.68 3.10 4.87
N THR A 37 -26.82 2.12 4.62
CA THR A 37 -27.03 0.73 4.98
C THR A 37 -27.36 0.70 6.47
N LYS A 38 -28.65 0.58 6.80
CA LYS A 38 -29.09 0.25 8.15
C LYS A 38 -28.43 -1.10 8.51
N GLY A 39 -27.33 -1.05 9.26
CA GLY A 39 -26.65 -2.24 9.79
C GLY A 39 -25.13 -2.35 9.57
N SER A 40 -24.43 -1.29 9.16
CA SER A 40 -22.96 -1.24 9.22
C SER A 40 -22.53 -0.94 10.66
N ALA A 41 -21.83 -1.85 11.33
CA ALA A 41 -21.23 -1.54 12.63
C ALA A 41 -20.10 -0.51 12.41
N GLN A 42 -19.98 0.46 13.31
CA GLN A 42 -18.87 1.42 13.29
C GLN A 42 -17.65 0.79 13.98
N PHE A 43 -16.45 1.09 13.49
CA PHE A 43 -15.23 0.64 14.15
C PHE A 43 -15.01 1.37 15.48
N ASP A 44 -15.05 0.61 16.58
CA ASP A 44 -14.60 0.98 17.92
C ASP A 44 -13.33 0.23 18.31
N ALA A 45 -12.22 0.96 18.53
CA ALA A 45 -10.93 0.37 18.88
C ALA A 45 -10.95 -0.42 20.20
N GLN A 46 -11.73 0.01 21.21
CA GLN A 46 -11.79 -0.68 22.51
C GLN A 46 -12.44 -2.05 22.41
N LYS A 47 -13.34 -2.20 21.45
CA LYS A 47 -14.12 -3.42 21.24
C LYS A 47 -13.48 -4.32 20.19
N HIS A 48 -12.97 -3.74 19.11
CA HIS A 48 -12.59 -4.46 17.92
C HIS A 48 -11.11 -4.83 17.88
N LEU A 49 -10.25 -4.21 18.70
CA LEU A 49 -8.86 -4.61 18.83
C LEU A 49 -8.68 -5.70 19.89
N GLN A 50 -7.83 -6.67 19.56
CA GLN A 50 -7.39 -7.73 20.47
C GLN A 50 -5.86 -7.84 20.39
N PHE A 51 -5.19 -6.70 20.51
CA PHE A 51 -3.76 -6.63 20.30
C PHE A 51 -2.95 -7.36 21.37
N ALA A 52 -2.02 -8.20 20.93
CA ALA A 52 -0.88 -8.65 21.71
C ALA A 52 0.38 -8.49 20.85
N PRO A 53 1.53 -8.07 21.43
CA PRO A 53 2.74 -7.85 20.65
C PRO A 53 3.24 -9.16 20.01
N PRO A 54 3.93 -9.09 18.85
CA PRO A 54 4.55 -10.26 18.24
C PRO A 54 5.59 -10.86 19.19
N SER A 55 5.71 -12.19 19.17
CA SER A 55 6.70 -12.90 19.99
C SER A 55 8.14 -12.51 19.63
N LYS A 56 8.36 -12.15 18.36
CA LYS A 56 9.63 -11.69 17.82
C LYS A 56 9.43 -10.79 16.61
N THR A 57 10.33 -9.83 16.43
CA THR A 57 10.58 -9.15 15.16
C THR A 57 11.97 -9.52 14.66
N TYR A 58 12.13 -9.58 13.34
CA TYR A 58 13.42 -9.80 12.69
C TYR A 58 13.86 -8.51 12.03
N SER A 59 15.06 -8.07 12.39
CA SER A 59 15.69 -6.91 11.77
C SER A 59 16.15 -7.22 10.35
N MET A 60 16.29 -6.18 9.52
CA MET A 60 16.92 -6.26 8.19
C MET A 60 18.30 -6.94 8.28
N LYS A 61 19.06 -6.60 9.32
CA LYS A 61 20.39 -7.17 9.58
C LYS A 61 20.36 -8.66 9.91
N GLU A 62 19.42 -9.14 10.73
CA GLU A 62 19.24 -10.58 11.00
C GLU A 62 18.82 -11.35 9.75
N LEU A 63 18.09 -10.70 8.84
CA LEU A 63 17.74 -11.24 7.53
C LEU A 63 18.91 -11.16 6.52
N GLY A 64 20.08 -10.64 6.92
CA GLY A 64 21.29 -10.55 6.09
C GLY A 64 21.32 -9.35 5.14
N TYR A 65 20.43 -8.38 5.31
CA TYR A 65 20.45 -7.13 4.56
C TYR A 65 21.39 -6.10 5.21
N ALA A 66 21.90 -5.17 4.40
CA ALA A 66 22.66 -4.03 4.89
C ALA A 66 21.77 -3.07 5.69
N ASP A 67 22.37 -2.32 6.62
CA ASP A 67 21.65 -1.39 7.51
C ASP A 67 20.91 -0.28 6.75
N ASN A 68 21.29 0.00 5.50
CA ASN A 68 20.68 1.00 4.62
C ASN A 68 19.79 0.40 3.51
N ALA A 69 19.48 -0.89 3.57
CA ALA A 69 18.70 -1.56 2.52
C ALA A 69 17.21 -1.19 2.55
N GLY A 70 16.68 -0.77 3.70
CA GLY A 70 15.29 -0.35 3.87
C GLY A 70 15.17 0.98 4.62
N VAL A 71 13.94 1.42 4.84
CA VAL A 71 13.59 2.65 5.57
C VAL A 71 13.47 2.44 7.08
N SER A 72 13.48 1.20 7.55
CA SER A 72 13.44 0.84 8.96
C SER A 72 14.40 -0.31 9.29
N PRO A 73 14.91 -0.39 10.53
CA PRO A 73 15.66 -1.56 10.99
C PRO A 73 14.82 -2.85 11.02
N ILE A 74 13.50 -2.80 11.14
CA ILE A 74 12.65 -3.99 11.23
C ILE A 74 12.24 -4.47 9.84
N GLY A 75 12.60 -5.71 9.51
CA GLY A 75 12.24 -6.34 8.24
C GLY A 75 10.86 -6.99 8.29
N VAL A 76 10.59 -7.80 9.32
CA VAL A 76 9.32 -8.54 9.45
C VAL A 76 9.02 -8.85 10.91
N SER A 77 7.75 -9.04 11.24
CA SER A 77 7.27 -9.55 12.54
C SER A 77 6.82 -11.01 12.44
N GLU A 78 6.95 -11.77 13.53
CA GLU A 78 6.12 -12.96 13.72
C GLU A 78 4.63 -12.56 13.77
N PRO A 79 3.69 -13.45 13.42
CA PRO A 79 2.27 -13.15 13.55
C PRO A 79 1.87 -12.70 14.95
N PHE A 80 0.97 -11.73 15.01
CA PHE A 80 0.47 -11.19 16.26
C PHE A 80 -1.05 -10.96 16.21
N PRO A 81 -1.80 -11.22 17.28
CA PRO A 81 -3.21 -10.87 17.37
C PRO A 81 -3.41 -9.36 17.19
N LEU A 82 -4.36 -8.96 16.33
CA LEU A 82 -4.68 -7.55 16.09
C LEU A 82 -6.17 -7.26 16.23
N PHE A 83 -7.01 -8.01 15.51
CA PHE A 83 -8.45 -7.81 15.47
C PHE A 83 -9.20 -8.92 16.21
N SER A 84 -10.24 -8.53 16.93
CA SER A 84 -11.17 -9.46 17.58
C SER A 84 -11.96 -10.30 16.56
N PRO A 85 -12.51 -11.46 16.95
CA PRO A 85 -13.41 -12.24 16.09
C PRO A 85 -14.59 -11.44 15.56
N GLU A 86 -15.16 -10.54 16.35
CA GLU A 86 -16.27 -9.68 15.93
C GLU A 86 -15.85 -8.72 14.81
N ALA A 87 -14.67 -8.12 14.94
CA ALA A 87 -14.11 -7.27 13.89
C ALA A 87 -13.88 -8.05 12.60
N ILE A 88 -13.35 -9.28 12.69
CA ILE A 88 -13.15 -10.13 11.51
C ILE A 88 -14.47 -10.47 10.82
N ILE A 89 -15.53 -10.77 11.59
CA ILE A 89 -16.87 -11.03 11.02
C ILE A 89 -17.37 -9.80 10.25
N GLN A 90 -17.23 -8.60 10.83
CA GLN A 90 -17.66 -7.36 10.17
C GLN A 90 -16.79 -7.02 8.94
N MET A 91 -15.47 -7.17 9.02
CA MET A 91 -14.56 -6.99 7.87
C MET A 91 -14.95 -7.95 6.74
N ARG A 92 -15.14 -9.24 7.03
CA ARG A 92 -15.56 -10.24 6.04
C ARG A 92 -16.88 -9.86 5.37
N LYS A 93 -17.85 -9.37 6.14
CA LYS A 93 -19.16 -8.93 5.63
C LYS A 93 -19.03 -7.81 4.60
N GLU A 94 -18.12 -6.86 4.81
CA GLU A 94 -17.90 -5.75 3.89
C GLU A 94 -17.13 -6.19 2.64
N VAL A 95 -15.98 -6.84 2.84
CA VAL A 95 -15.08 -7.19 1.73
C VAL A 95 -15.65 -8.28 0.81
N LEU A 96 -16.58 -9.10 1.32
CA LEU A 96 -17.26 -10.14 0.54
C LEU A 96 -18.66 -9.73 0.05
N SER A 97 -19.01 -8.44 0.16
CA SER A 97 -20.29 -7.96 -0.37
C SER A 97 -20.33 -7.98 -1.90
N ASP A 98 -21.52 -8.20 -2.46
CA ASP A 98 -21.72 -8.27 -3.92
C ASP A 98 -21.21 -7.03 -4.66
N ASN A 99 -21.33 -5.84 -4.04
CA ASN A 99 -20.85 -4.59 -4.63
C ASN A 99 -19.32 -4.57 -4.76
N VAL A 100 -18.59 -5.07 -3.76
CA VAL A 100 -17.12 -5.17 -3.82
C VAL A 100 -16.72 -6.14 -4.92
N TRP A 101 -17.31 -7.33 -4.94
CA TRP A 101 -17.00 -8.35 -5.94
C TRP A 101 -17.31 -7.91 -7.37
N THR A 102 -18.40 -7.17 -7.58
CA THR A 102 -18.84 -6.76 -8.91
C THR A 102 -17.96 -5.66 -9.51
N HIS A 103 -17.47 -4.73 -8.69
CA HIS A 103 -16.84 -3.50 -9.19
C HIS A 103 -15.32 -3.44 -8.94
N TYR A 104 -14.78 -4.23 -8.01
CA TYR A 104 -13.40 -4.09 -7.54
C TYR A 104 -12.57 -5.36 -7.69
N GLN A 105 -12.99 -6.28 -8.54
CA GLN A 105 -12.26 -7.52 -8.81
C GLN A 105 -11.20 -7.35 -9.91
N PHE A 106 -9.98 -7.79 -9.61
CA PHE A 106 -8.83 -7.77 -10.51
C PHE A 106 -8.12 -9.14 -10.51
N SER A 107 -7.35 -9.40 -11.57
CA SER A 107 -6.50 -10.58 -11.70
C SER A 107 -5.25 -10.24 -12.52
N SER A 108 -4.17 -10.99 -12.31
CA SER A 108 -2.92 -10.85 -13.05
C SER A 108 -2.17 -12.17 -13.20
N ASN A 109 -1.05 -12.15 -13.91
CA ASN A 109 -0.08 -13.25 -13.94
C ASN A 109 0.59 -13.52 -12.56
N LEU A 110 0.50 -12.59 -11.60
CA LEU A 110 1.02 -12.78 -10.23
C LEU A 110 -0.03 -13.31 -9.25
N ALA A 111 -1.31 -12.98 -9.45
CA ALA A 111 -2.40 -13.37 -8.56
C ALA A 111 -3.74 -13.53 -9.30
N GLN A 112 -4.42 -14.64 -9.06
CA GLN A 112 -5.63 -15.01 -9.83
C GLN A 112 -6.89 -14.23 -9.45
N CYS A 113 -7.01 -13.75 -8.22
CA CYS A 113 -8.19 -13.03 -7.74
C CYS A 113 -7.83 -12.07 -6.61
N GLN A 114 -8.02 -10.78 -6.87
CA GLN A 114 -7.74 -9.69 -5.94
C GLN A 114 -8.89 -8.70 -5.89
N LEU A 115 -9.17 -8.15 -4.70
CA LEU A 115 -10.13 -7.06 -4.51
C LEU A 115 -9.39 -5.81 -4.01
N ARG A 116 -9.52 -4.67 -4.68
CA ARG A 116 -8.69 -3.47 -4.42
C ARG A 116 -9.49 -2.18 -4.62
N GLY A 117 -9.19 -1.12 -3.87
CA GLY A 117 -9.81 0.20 -4.07
C GLY A 117 -11.24 0.37 -3.54
N PHE A 118 -11.83 -0.66 -2.90
CA PHE A 118 -13.24 -0.64 -2.49
C PHE A 118 -13.50 0.04 -1.14
N ALA A 119 -12.48 0.16 -0.29
CA ALA A 119 -12.69 0.45 1.13
C ALA A 119 -13.42 1.78 1.42
N PRO A 120 -13.07 2.91 0.76
CA PRO A 120 -13.73 4.19 1.03
C PRO A 120 -15.23 4.20 0.74
N GLU A 121 -15.69 3.41 -0.23
CA GLU A 121 -17.08 3.43 -0.70
C GLU A 121 -17.93 2.29 -0.12
N TYR A 122 -17.35 1.08 -0.02
CA TYR A 122 -18.11 -0.14 0.29
C TYR A 122 -17.68 -0.85 1.58
N ALA A 123 -16.62 -0.40 2.25
CA ALA A 123 -16.17 -1.02 3.49
C ALA A 123 -15.79 0.02 4.57
N PRO A 124 -16.77 0.79 5.08
CA PRO A 124 -16.52 1.84 6.06
C PRO A 124 -15.89 1.32 7.36
N PHE A 125 -16.25 0.11 7.83
CA PHE A 125 -15.60 -0.47 9.00
C PHE A 125 -14.12 -0.79 8.72
N VAL A 126 -13.80 -1.37 7.55
CA VAL A 126 -12.41 -1.62 7.13
C VAL A 126 -11.63 -0.31 7.00
N TYR A 127 -12.25 0.69 6.37
CA TYR A 127 -11.65 2.01 6.16
C TYR A 127 -11.32 2.69 7.50
N ASP A 128 -12.29 2.75 8.42
CA ASP A 128 -12.11 3.33 9.76
C ASP A 128 -11.09 2.55 10.59
N ALA A 129 -11.10 1.21 10.52
CA ALA A 129 -10.16 0.36 11.24
C ALA A 129 -8.70 0.65 10.84
N TRP A 130 -8.42 0.78 9.54
CA TRP A 130 -7.05 1.04 9.06
C TRP A 130 -6.61 2.49 9.16
N ARG A 131 -7.52 3.42 9.47
CA ARG A 131 -7.22 4.83 9.78
C ARG A 131 -7.25 5.16 11.27
N SER A 132 -7.66 4.21 12.12
CA SER A 132 -7.68 4.37 13.57
C SER A 132 -6.28 4.70 14.11
N PRO A 133 -6.14 5.77 14.93
CA PRO A 133 -4.87 6.11 15.57
C PRO A 133 -4.28 4.95 16.39
N GLU A 134 -5.12 4.13 17.00
CA GLU A 134 -4.74 2.96 17.78
C GLU A 134 -4.08 1.88 16.89
N VAL A 135 -4.69 1.56 15.73
CA VAL A 135 -4.12 0.62 14.76
C VAL A 135 -2.82 1.16 14.17
N LEU A 136 -2.80 2.43 13.76
CA LEU A 136 -1.60 3.07 13.20
C LEU A 136 -0.45 3.08 14.21
N LYS A 137 -0.74 3.32 15.49
CA LYS A 137 0.25 3.24 16.56
C LYS A 137 0.84 1.83 16.68
N ILE A 138 -0.01 0.80 16.72
CA ILE A 138 0.45 -0.59 16.83
C ILE A 138 1.36 -0.96 15.65
N VAL A 139 0.91 -0.69 14.42
CA VAL A 139 1.67 -1.02 13.20
C VAL A 139 3.00 -0.25 13.17
N SER A 140 2.99 1.04 13.54
CA SER A 140 4.20 1.88 13.59
C SER A 140 5.20 1.40 14.64
N ASP A 141 4.72 1.05 15.84
CA ASP A 141 5.58 0.55 16.93
C ASP A 141 6.26 -0.76 16.52
N ILE A 142 5.53 -1.68 15.87
CA ILE A 142 6.09 -2.94 15.37
C ILE A 142 7.07 -2.70 14.22
N ALA A 143 6.72 -1.79 13.30
CA ALA A 143 7.57 -1.42 12.16
C ALA A 143 8.83 -0.66 12.58
N GLY A 144 8.89 -0.10 13.80
CA GLY A 144 10.01 0.72 14.27
C GLY A 144 10.10 2.09 13.59
N ILE A 145 9.02 2.55 12.97
CA ILE A 145 8.93 3.82 12.22
C ILE A 145 7.46 4.29 12.19
N ASP A 146 7.23 5.60 12.22
CA ASP A 146 5.87 6.17 12.13
C ASP A 146 5.30 6.01 10.72
N LEU A 147 4.19 5.27 10.62
CA LEU A 147 3.54 4.89 9.38
C LEU A 147 2.14 5.49 9.24
N VAL A 148 1.76 5.72 7.98
CA VAL A 148 0.40 6.02 7.53
C VAL A 148 0.01 5.10 6.38
N PRO A 149 -1.28 4.82 6.17
CA PRO A 149 -1.72 4.14 4.95
C PRO A 149 -1.14 4.86 3.73
N ALA A 150 -0.64 4.10 2.75
CA ALA A 150 0.05 4.66 1.61
C ALA A 150 -0.87 5.59 0.81
N MET A 151 -2.06 5.06 0.50
CA MET A 151 -3.16 5.66 -0.25
C MET A 151 -4.46 4.96 0.17
N ASP A 152 -5.60 5.61 -0.02
CA ASP A 152 -6.91 5.01 0.27
C ASP A 152 -7.19 3.81 -0.64
N TRP A 153 -6.69 3.83 -1.88
CA TRP A 153 -6.74 2.71 -2.81
C TRP A 153 -6.10 1.42 -2.27
N GLU A 154 -5.13 1.57 -1.37
CA GLU A 154 -4.32 0.48 -0.79
C GLU A 154 -4.79 0.06 0.61
N ILE A 155 -5.94 0.56 1.05
CA ILE A 155 -6.56 0.11 2.29
C ILE A 155 -7.31 -1.19 2.02
N GLY A 156 -6.88 -2.27 2.67
CA GLY A 156 -7.62 -3.52 2.71
C GLY A 156 -7.66 -4.31 1.40
N HIS A 157 -6.61 -4.26 0.58
CA HIS A 157 -6.47 -5.14 -0.58
C HIS A 157 -6.65 -6.62 -0.16
N ILE A 158 -7.62 -7.31 -0.77
CA ILE A 158 -7.88 -8.74 -0.50
C ILE A 158 -7.22 -9.63 -1.54
N ASN A 159 -6.48 -10.63 -1.07
CA ASN A 159 -6.08 -11.78 -1.87
C ASN A 159 -6.98 -12.98 -1.50
N ILE A 160 -7.56 -13.64 -2.52
CA ILE A 160 -8.48 -14.76 -2.33
C ILE A 160 -7.93 -16.00 -3.02
N SER A 161 -7.85 -17.10 -2.28
CA SER A 161 -7.55 -18.43 -2.81
C SER A 161 -8.58 -19.45 -2.32
N VAL A 162 -9.18 -20.20 -3.25
CA VAL A 162 -10.14 -21.27 -2.97
C VAL A 162 -9.57 -22.56 -3.59
N PRO A 163 -9.36 -23.64 -2.81
CA PRO A 163 -8.90 -24.91 -3.37
C PRO A 163 -9.91 -25.48 -4.37
N GLY A 164 -9.42 -26.07 -5.47
CA GLY A 164 -10.26 -26.70 -6.49
C GLY A 164 -10.99 -27.94 -5.96
N GLN A 165 -12.12 -28.30 -6.60
CA GLN A 165 -12.93 -29.46 -6.19
C GLN A 165 -12.17 -30.80 -6.31
N ASP A 166 -11.27 -30.93 -7.29
CA ASP A 166 -10.46 -32.15 -7.49
C ASP A 166 -9.33 -32.33 -6.46
N GLU A 167 -8.99 -31.27 -5.72
CA GLU A 167 -7.85 -31.24 -4.79
C GLU A 167 -8.22 -31.65 -3.36
N LYS A 168 -9.52 -31.71 -3.03
CA LYS A 168 -9.99 -32.26 -1.74
C LYS A 168 -9.70 -33.76 -1.59
N SER A 169 -9.38 -34.44 -2.69
CA SER A 169 -9.21 -35.90 -2.77
C SER A 169 -7.75 -36.37 -2.84
N GLN A 170 -6.78 -35.46 -3.03
CA GLN A 170 -5.37 -35.81 -3.22
C GLN A 170 -4.48 -35.22 -2.11
N ALA A 171 -4.67 -35.65 -0.88
CA ALA A 171 -3.73 -35.39 0.21
C ALA A 171 -2.49 -36.31 0.19
N VAL A 172 -2.25 -37.08 -0.88
CA VAL A 172 -1.30 -38.23 -0.87
C VAL A 172 -0.26 -38.25 -2.00
N ALA A 173 -0.20 -37.26 -2.91
CA ALA A 173 0.86 -37.21 -3.92
C ALA A 173 1.55 -35.86 -3.94
N LEU A 174 2.68 -35.76 -3.23
CA LEU A 174 3.65 -34.68 -3.40
C LEU A 174 4.37 -34.88 -4.74
N SER A 175 3.83 -34.31 -5.82
CA SER A 175 4.59 -34.07 -7.05
C SER A 175 4.90 -32.58 -7.17
N ASP A 176 6.14 -32.27 -7.55
CA ASP A 176 6.73 -30.92 -7.66
C ASP A 176 5.96 -29.94 -8.59
N GLU A 177 5.03 -30.44 -9.41
CA GLU A 177 4.33 -29.61 -10.42
C GLU A 177 3.03 -28.94 -9.93
N ASN A 178 2.46 -29.38 -8.81
CA ASN A 178 1.19 -28.82 -8.28
C ASN A 178 1.38 -27.78 -7.15
N ASP A 179 2.61 -27.41 -6.84
CA ASP A 179 2.97 -26.56 -5.69
C ASP A 179 3.05 -25.06 -6.04
N LYS A 180 2.12 -24.56 -6.87
CA LYS A 180 2.10 -23.14 -7.28
C LYS A 180 1.78 -22.24 -6.07
N PRO A 181 2.60 -21.21 -5.78
CA PRO A 181 2.33 -20.27 -4.70
C PRO A 181 1.06 -19.46 -4.97
N ILE A 182 0.46 -18.92 -3.91
CA ILE A 182 -0.74 -18.05 -4.03
C ILE A 182 -0.35 -16.71 -4.65
N VAL A 183 0.80 -16.20 -4.25
CA VAL A 183 1.47 -15.06 -4.86
C VAL A 183 2.93 -15.45 -5.01
N ASP A 184 3.43 -15.45 -6.25
CA ASP A 184 4.81 -15.81 -6.57
C ASP A 184 5.80 -14.80 -5.98
N TRP A 185 7.10 -15.04 -6.11
CA TRP A 185 8.13 -14.13 -5.62
C TRP A 185 7.93 -12.71 -6.13
N HIS A 186 7.95 -11.76 -5.20
CA HIS A 186 7.89 -10.34 -5.52
C HIS A 186 8.46 -9.47 -4.42
N THR A 187 8.65 -8.19 -4.74
CA THR A 187 8.67 -7.11 -3.77
C THR A 187 7.40 -6.30 -3.91
N ASP A 188 6.91 -5.77 -2.78
CA ASP A 188 5.71 -4.95 -2.78
C ASP A 188 5.95 -3.61 -3.45
N SER A 189 4.86 -2.99 -3.88
CA SER A 189 4.86 -1.62 -4.38
C SER A 189 5.22 -0.60 -3.30
N TYR A 190 4.89 -0.87 -2.03
CA TYR A 190 4.96 0.12 -0.94
C TYR A 190 5.96 -0.29 0.13
N PRO A 191 6.58 0.68 0.83
CA PRO A 191 7.61 0.40 1.84
C PRO A 191 7.23 -0.66 2.87
N PHE A 192 5.97 -0.65 3.32
CA PHE A 192 5.46 -1.57 4.31
C PHE A 192 4.08 -2.10 3.93
N VAL A 193 3.78 -3.30 4.43
CA VAL A 193 2.44 -3.89 4.43
C VAL A 193 2.11 -4.45 5.80
N CYS A 194 0.82 -4.43 6.14
CA CYS A 194 0.26 -5.22 7.23
C CYS A 194 -0.72 -6.23 6.63
N VAL A 195 -0.40 -7.53 6.78
CA VAL A 195 -1.19 -8.64 6.24
C VAL A 195 -2.01 -9.26 7.37
N THR A 196 -3.32 -9.10 7.33
CA THR A 196 -4.29 -9.65 8.29
C THR A 196 -5.00 -10.86 7.70
N MET A 197 -5.06 -11.97 8.45
CA MET A 197 -5.81 -13.15 8.00
C MET A 197 -7.29 -13.02 8.35
N LEU A 198 -8.16 -13.18 7.35
CA LEU A 198 -9.62 -13.15 7.51
C LEU A 198 -10.25 -14.55 7.52
N SER A 199 -9.60 -15.55 6.93
CA SER A 199 -10.10 -16.93 6.96
C SER A 199 -9.71 -17.65 8.25
N ASP A 200 -10.55 -18.60 8.67
CA ASP A 200 -10.18 -19.56 9.70
C ASP A 200 -9.13 -20.53 9.16
N CYS A 201 -7.92 -20.42 9.68
CA CYS A 201 -6.77 -21.24 9.29
C CYS A 201 -6.45 -22.34 10.33
N THR A 202 -7.39 -22.71 11.21
CA THR A 202 -7.14 -23.67 12.31
C THR A 202 -6.62 -25.02 11.82
N ASN A 203 -7.13 -25.53 10.71
CA ASN A 203 -6.73 -26.81 10.12
C ASN A 203 -5.73 -26.66 8.95
N MET A 204 -5.22 -25.45 8.75
CA MET A 204 -4.35 -25.15 7.63
C MET A 204 -2.94 -25.72 7.86
N VAL A 205 -2.44 -26.46 6.86
CA VAL A 205 -1.04 -26.90 6.79
C VAL A 205 -0.36 -26.12 5.66
N GLY A 206 0.78 -25.51 5.94
CA GLY A 206 1.46 -24.61 5.02
C GLY A 206 0.93 -23.16 5.10
N GLY A 207 0.99 -22.44 3.99
CA GLY A 207 0.52 -21.05 3.91
C GLY A 207 1.49 -20.02 4.51
N GLU A 208 2.73 -20.41 4.81
CA GLU A 208 3.77 -19.53 5.30
C GLU A 208 4.15 -18.46 4.27
N THR A 209 4.66 -17.34 4.77
CA THR A 209 5.33 -16.36 3.92
C THR A 209 6.81 -16.75 3.86
N ALA A 210 7.29 -17.11 2.67
CA ALA A 210 8.71 -17.34 2.45
C ALA A 210 9.38 -16.00 2.14
N LEU A 211 10.47 -15.71 2.84
CA LEU A 211 11.28 -14.50 2.71
C LEU A 211 12.65 -14.90 2.20
N ARG A 212 13.13 -14.22 1.16
CA ARG A 212 14.49 -14.39 0.69
C ARG A 212 15.41 -13.50 1.52
N LYS A 213 16.43 -14.08 2.15
CA LYS A 213 17.44 -13.36 2.93
C LYS A 213 18.47 -12.70 2.00
N GLY A 214 19.27 -11.78 2.55
CA GLY A 214 20.34 -11.10 1.80
C GLY A 214 21.41 -12.04 1.24
N ASP A 215 21.62 -13.20 1.86
CA ASP A 215 22.49 -14.28 1.40
C ASP A 215 21.84 -15.21 0.34
N GLY A 216 20.54 -15.03 0.09
CA GLY A 216 19.74 -15.87 -0.81
C GLY A 216 19.14 -17.14 -0.24
N SER A 217 19.41 -17.44 1.03
CA SER A 217 18.66 -18.47 1.76
C SER A 217 17.21 -18.05 1.99
N ILE A 218 16.32 -19.02 2.19
CA ILE A 218 14.89 -18.77 2.43
C ILE A 218 14.58 -18.94 3.91
N ALA A 219 13.97 -17.93 4.52
CA ALA A 219 13.34 -18.01 5.83
C ALA A 219 11.83 -18.15 5.65
N LYS A 220 11.18 -19.05 6.39
CA LYS A 220 9.72 -19.16 6.39
C LYS A 220 9.17 -18.59 7.69
N VAL A 221 8.29 -17.61 7.59
CA VAL A 221 7.55 -17.06 8.73
C VAL A 221 6.16 -17.67 8.73
N ARG A 222 5.71 -18.13 9.89
CA ARG A 222 4.40 -18.75 10.04
C ARG A 222 3.32 -17.80 9.53
N GLY A 223 2.36 -18.31 8.77
CA GLY A 223 1.21 -17.51 8.34
C GLY A 223 0.33 -17.08 9.53
N PRO A 224 -0.30 -15.89 9.49
CA PRO A 224 -1.21 -15.46 10.55
C PRO A 224 -2.45 -16.36 10.65
N GLN A 225 -2.91 -16.61 11.87
CA GLN A 225 -4.25 -17.15 12.14
C GLN A 225 -5.31 -16.07 11.97
N MET A 226 -6.58 -16.44 11.86
CA MET A 226 -7.70 -15.49 11.78
C MET A 226 -7.59 -14.39 12.86
N GLY A 227 -7.69 -13.13 12.46
CA GLY A 227 -7.55 -11.99 13.37
C GLY A 227 -6.11 -11.58 13.70
N CYS A 228 -5.12 -12.40 13.34
CA CYS A 228 -3.71 -12.07 13.46
C CYS A 228 -3.21 -11.33 12.22
N ALA A 229 -2.17 -10.54 12.43
CA ALA A 229 -1.50 -9.78 11.40
C ALA A 229 0.02 -10.01 11.39
N VAL A 230 0.65 -9.66 10.27
CA VAL A 230 2.11 -9.59 10.09
C VAL A 230 2.44 -8.24 9.46
N VAL A 231 3.40 -7.52 10.03
CA VAL A 231 4.03 -6.34 9.43
C VAL A 231 5.31 -6.77 8.72
N LEU A 232 5.46 -6.36 7.46
CA LEU A 232 6.59 -6.68 6.58
C LEU A 232 7.04 -5.43 5.82
N GLN A 233 8.36 -5.25 5.69
CA GLN A 233 8.99 -4.21 4.86
C GLN A 233 9.09 -4.68 3.40
N GLY A 234 7.94 -4.98 2.79
CA GLY A 234 7.84 -5.81 1.59
C GLY A 234 8.45 -5.22 0.32
N ARG A 235 8.66 -3.90 0.26
CA ARG A 235 9.37 -3.26 -0.86
C ARG A 235 10.82 -3.72 -1.01
N TYR A 236 11.46 -4.11 0.09
CA TYR A 236 12.90 -4.37 0.14
C TYR A 236 13.23 -5.86 0.30
N ILE A 237 12.23 -6.68 0.65
CA ILE A 237 12.40 -8.11 0.91
C ILE A 237 11.62 -8.88 -0.14
N GLU A 238 12.32 -9.65 -0.98
CA GLU A 238 11.66 -10.57 -1.90
C GLU A 238 10.96 -11.65 -1.09
N HIS A 239 9.67 -11.84 -1.37
CA HIS A 239 8.84 -12.78 -0.62
C HIS A 239 7.79 -13.44 -1.51
N GLN A 240 7.26 -14.57 -1.05
CA GLN A 240 6.16 -15.28 -1.71
C GLN A 240 5.20 -15.85 -0.67
N ALA A 241 3.92 -15.92 -1.02
CA ALA A 241 2.89 -16.54 -0.20
C ALA A 241 2.75 -18.00 -0.62
N LEU A 242 3.17 -18.92 0.26
CA LEU A 242 3.06 -20.35 -0.02
C LEU A 242 1.60 -20.80 -0.01
N ARG A 243 1.34 -21.87 -0.75
CA ARG A 243 0.03 -22.52 -0.76
C ARG A 243 -0.25 -23.18 0.59
N ALA A 244 -1.54 -23.27 0.92
CA ALA A 244 -2.03 -23.88 2.13
C ALA A 244 -3.03 -24.99 1.80
N LEU A 245 -2.95 -26.10 2.53
CA LEU A 245 -3.84 -27.26 2.39
C LEU A 245 -4.76 -27.38 3.61
N GLY A 246 -5.89 -28.07 3.46
CA GLY A 246 -6.81 -28.36 4.57
C GLY A 246 -7.77 -27.23 4.96
N THR A 247 -7.84 -26.15 4.18
CA THR A 247 -8.82 -25.06 4.35
C THR A 247 -9.85 -25.05 3.22
N THR A 248 -11.02 -24.46 3.46
CA THR A 248 -12.02 -24.20 2.40
C THR A 248 -11.71 -22.95 1.59
N GLU A 249 -10.98 -21.99 2.18
CA GLU A 249 -10.59 -20.72 1.57
C GLU A 249 -9.39 -20.12 2.33
N ARG A 250 -8.65 -19.25 1.66
CA ARG A 250 -7.64 -18.38 2.28
C ARG A 250 -7.85 -16.96 1.79
N ILE A 251 -8.38 -16.13 2.67
CA ILE A 251 -8.63 -14.71 2.45
C ILE A 251 -7.69 -13.93 3.36
N SER A 252 -6.77 -13.17 2.75
CA SER A 252 -5.88 -12.26 3.47
C SER A 252 -6.14 -10.83 3.02
N MET A 253 -6.24 -9.93 3.99
CA MET A 253 -6.37 -8.50 3.78
C MET A 253 -5.02 -7.83 3.98
N VAL A 254 -4.60 -7.00 3.04
CA VAL A 254 -3.31 -6.32 3.00
C VAL A 254 -3.56 -4.82 2.98
N THR A 255 -3.02 -4.11 3.95
CA THR A 255 -2.99 -2.65 3.92
C THR A 255 -1.56 -2.19 3.75
N SER A 256 -1.33 -1.33 2.77
CA SER A 256 0.01 -0.81 2.46
C SER A 256 0.27 0.50 3.20
N PHE A 257 1.52 0.71 3.62
CA PHE A 257 1.94 1.84 4.43
C PHE A 257 3.19 2.51 3.87
N ARG A 258 3.31 3.80 4.16
CA ARG A 258 4.52 4.62 3.93
C ARG A 258 4.92 5.36 5.20
N PRO A 259 6.20 5.78 5.33
CA PRO A 259 6.59 6.69 6.39
C PRO A 259 5.74 7.96 6.39
N ARG A 260 5.26 8.37 7.58
CA ARG A 260 4.50 9.61 7.74
C ARG A 260 5.34 10.84 7.39
N SER A 261 6.59 10.84 7.84
CA SER A 261 7.47 11.99 7.70
C SER A 261 7.89 12.17 6.25
N PRO A 262 7.65 13.34 5.63
CA PRO A 262 8.10 13.59 4.27
C PRO A 262 9.63 13.70 4.18
N ALA A 263 10.34 13.84 5.30
CA ALA A 263 11.81 13.86 5.33
C ALA A 263 12.45 12.48 5.14
N LEU A 264 11.68 11.40 5.27
CA LEU A 264 12.16 10.04 5.08
C LEU A 264 11.99 9.59 3.61
N PRO A 265 12.77 8.59 3.16
CA PRO A 265 12.60 8.02 1.83
C PRO A 265 11.19 7.42 1.66
N ASP A 266 10.67 7.58 0.46
CA ASP A 266 9.46 6.92 -0.01
C ASP A 266 9.78 6.28 -1.34
N ASP A 267 10.15 5.00 -1.25
CA ASP A 267 10.57 4.15 -2.37
C ASP A 267 9.40 3.40 -3.00
N THR A 268 8.18 3.95 -2.85
CA THR A 268 6.98 3.44 -3.51
C THR A 268 7.18 3.37 -5.02
N VAL A 269 6.84 2.22 -5.60
CA VAL A 269 6.76 1.99 -7.06
C VAL A 269 5.37 1.49 -7.41
N LEU A 270 4.97 1.63 -8.67
CA LEU A 270 3.64 1.21 -9.13
C LEU A 270 3.68 -0.06 -9.99
N THR A 271 4.85 -0.69 -10.12
CA THR A 271 5.09 -1.80 -11.07
C THR A 271 4.17 -3.01 -10.85
N THR A 272 3.87 -3.40 -9.61
CA THR A 272 3.00 -4.56 -9.32
C THR A 272 1.52 -4.22 -9.27
N VAL A 273 1.16 -2.95 -9.06
CA VAL A 273 -0.23 -2.53 -8.82
C VAL A 273 -0.88 -1.88 -10.04
N ARG A 274 -0.10 -1.36 -10.98
CA ARG A 274 -0.61 -0.63 -12.15
C ARG A 274 -1.55 -1.48 -13.01
N ALA A 275 -1.17 -2.72 -13.28
CA ALA A 275 -1.95 -3.62 -14.14
C ALA A 275 -3.26 -4.14 -13.50
N ILE A 276 -3.44 -3.91 -12.19
CA ILE A 276 -4.53 -4.44 -11.36
C ILE A 276 -5.19 -3.33 -10.52
N SER A 277 -5.32 -2.14 -11.10
CA SER A 277 -5.99 -0.99 -10.49
C SER A 277 -6.83 -0.23 -11.52
N ASP A 278 -7.74 0.63 -11.05
CA ASP A 278 -8.16 1.78 -11.83
C ASP A 278 -6.96 2.75 -11.92
N LEU A 279 -6.47 2.99 -13.14
CA LEU A 279 -5.27 3.81 -13.35
C LEU A 279 -5.49 5.26 -12.99
N SER A 280 -6.68 5.79 -13.30
CA SER A 280 -7.02 7.19 -13.01
C SER A 280 -7.00 7.42 -11.51
N GLU A 281 -7.65 6.54 -10.75
CA GLU A 281 -7.71 6.67 -9.29
C GLU A 281 -6.34 6.43 -8.64
N LEU A 282 -5.60 5.40 -9.09
CA LEU A 282 -4.25 5.11 -8.61
C LEU A 282 -3.32 6.30 -8.83
N TYR A 283 -3.31 6.89 -10.03
CA TYR A 283 -2.45 8.02 -10.37
C TYR A 283 -2.89 9.32 -9.73
N PHE A 284 -4.20 9.52 -9.52
CA PHE A 284 -4.73 10.67 -8.78
C PHE A 284 -4.19 10.65 -7.34
N GLN A 285 -4.43 9.58 -6.60
CA GLN A 285 -3.98 9.47 -5.21
C GLN A 285 -2.45 9.47 -5.11
N PHE A 286 -1.75 8.77 -6.01
CA PHE A 286 -0.29 8.75 -6.02
C PHE A 286 0.29 10.14 -6.24
N SER A 287 -0.25 10.88 -7.21
CA SER A 287 0.23 12.23 -7.49
C SER A 287 -0.05 13.18 -6.35
N GLU A 288 -1.26 13.12 -5.78
CA GLU A 288 -1.69 13.98 -4.69
C GLU A 288 -0.74 13.88 -3.50
N TYR A 289 -0.57 12.69 -2.91
CA TYR A 289 0.27 12.58 -1.70
C TYR A 289 1.75 12.91 -1.98
N ARG A 290 2.25 12.58 -3.18
CA ARG A 290 3.63 12.86 -3.57
C ARG A 290 3.87 14.37 -3.71
N LEU A 291 2.91 15.10 -4.24
CA LEU A 291 2.97 16.56 -4.34
C LEU A 291 2.82 17.22 -2.97
N GLU A 292 1.95 16.72 -2.09
CA GLU A 292 1.86 17.17 -0.69
C GLU A 292 3.18 16.99 0.05
N MET A 293 3.86 15.85 -0.14
CA MET A 293 5.20 15.64 0.42
C MET A 293 6.20 16.68 -0.06
N LEU A 294 6.19 17.03 -1.36
CA LEU A 294 7.04 18.08 -1.90
C LEU A 294 6.71 19.45 -1.32
N GLU A 295 5.42 19.76 -1.17
CA GLU A 295 4.98 21.01 -0.54
C GLU A 295 5.55 21.14 0.88
N GLU A 296 5.43 20.10 1.70
CA GLU A 296 5.95 20.11 3.07
C GLU A 296 7.48 20.17 3.11
N ARG A 297 8.18 19.45 2.23
CA ARG A 297 9.64 19.53 2.10
C ARG A 297 10.11 20.94 1.76
N ILE A 298 9.46 21.60 0.80
CA ILE A 298 9.74 22.99 0.42
C ILE A 298 9.46 23.92 1.60
N ARG A 299 8.34 23.74 2.30
CA ARG A 299 7.95 24.53 3.47
C ARG A 299 9.00 24.44 4.58
N ILE A 300 9.47 23.23 4.91
CA ILE A 300 10.55 22.99 5.87
C ILE A 300 11.84 23.69 5.42
N GLN A 301 12.24 23.54 4.16
CA GLN A 301 13.47 24.13 3.64
C GLN A 301 13.41 25.67 3.63
N LEU A 302 12.25 26.26 3.30
CA LEU A 302 12.04 27.70 3.36
C LEU A 302 12.13 28.23 4.80
N LYS A 303 11.58 27.50 5.77
CA LYS A 303 11.70 27.82 7.19
C LYS A 303 13.16 27.84 7.61
N GLU A 304 13.95 26.82 7.28
CA GLU A 304 15.39 26.76 7.58
C GLU A 304 16.16 27.96 6.98
N ILE A 305 15.91 28.32 5.72
CA ILE A 305 16.57 29.49 5.09
C ILE A 305 16.23 30.79 5.85
N ARG A 306 14.95 30.97 6.20
CA ARG A 306 14.47 32.16 6.94
C ARG A 306 15.08 32.21 8.34
N ASP A 307 15.13 31.08 9.04
CA ASP A 307 15.68 30.98 10.39
C ASP A 307 17.17 31.29 10.42
N ARG A 308 17.95 30.75 9.47
CA ARG A 308 19.37 31.08 9.31
C ARG A 308 19.58 32.56 9.04
N LYS A 309 18.79 33.16 8.14
CA LYS A 309 18.85 34.59 7.82
C LYS A 309 18.56 35.45 9.06
N ARG A 310 17.50 35.12 9.82
CA ARG A 310 17.15 35.80 11.08
C ARG A 310 18.28 35.69 12.12
N ALA A 311 18.93 34.53 12.20
CA ALA A 311 20.09 34.30 13.06
C ALA A 311 21.41 34.88 12.50
N ARG A 312 21.37 35.64 11.40
CA ARG A 312 22.55 36.22 10.72
C ARG A 312 23.62 35.19 10.36
N ARG A 313 23.23 33.93 10.11
CA ARG A 313 24.11 32.86 9.65
C ARG A 313 24.28 32.94 8.14
N SER A 314 25.45 32.56 7.63
CA SER A 314 25.69 32.49 6.19
C SER A 314 24.82 31.41 5.52
N PHE A 315 24.55 31.63 4.23
CA PHE A 315 23.81 30.67 3.40
C PHE A 315 24.63 29.40 3.20
N ASN A 316 24.02 28.24 3.42
CA ASN A 316 24.68 26.96 3.24
C ASN A 316 24.40 26.40 1.84
N THR A 317 25.21 26.82 0.85
CA THR A 317 25.07 26.38 -0.54
C THR A 317 25.19 24.85 -0.69
N LYS A 318 26.03 24.20 0.11
CA LYS A 318 26.20 22.73 0.05
C LYS A 318 24.92 22.01 0.49
N ALA A 319 24.33 22.43 1.59
CA ALA A 319 23.06 21.85 2.06
C ALA A 319 21.92 22.11 1.07
N MET A 320 21.84 23.33 0.51
CA MET A 320 20.82 23.65 -0.50
C MET A 320 20.96 22.77 -1.74
N LYS A 321 22.17 22.60 -2.27
CA LYS A 321 22.40 21.70 -3.43
C LYS A 321 22.02 20.26 -3.12
N LYS A 322 22.28 19.77 -1.90
CA LYS A 322 21.86 18.44 -1.48
C LYS A 322 20.33 18.30 -1.48
N PHE A 323 19.63 19.27 -0.88
CA PHE A 323 18.16 19.30 -0.87
C PHE A 323 17.58 19.33 -2.28
N LEU A 324 18.11 20.17 -3.17
CA LEU A 324 17.64 20.28 -4.55
C LEU A 324 17.83 18.96 -5.31
N LEU A 325 19.00 18.33 -5.19
CA LEU A 325 19.27 17.04 -5.81
C LEU A 325 18.34 15.93 -5.30
N GLU A 326 18.00 15.95 -4.00
CA GLU A 326 17.02 15.02 -3.43
C GLU A 326 15.63 15.21 -4.06
N GLN A 327 15.20 16.46 -4.31
CA GLN A 327 13.90 16.75 -4.94
C GLN A 327 13.90 16.42 -6.43
N GLU A 328 14.99 16.67 -7.15
CA GLU A 328 15.16 16.25 -8.54
C GLU A 328 15.01 14.73 -8.69
N LYS A 329 15.67 13.96 -7.80
CA LYS A 329 15.54 12.49 -7.79
C LYS A 329 14.12 12.04 -7.46
N PHE A 330 13.45 12.71 -6.53
CA PHE A 330 12.08 12.41 -6.15
C PHE A 330 11.09 12.64 -7.30
N LEU A 331 11.20 13.78 -8.01
CA LEU A 331 10.39 14.08 -9.18
C LEU A 331 10.69 13.13 -10.35
N ALA A 332 11.97 12.87 -10.60
CA ALA A 332 12.38 11.92 -11.64
C ALA A 332 11.86 10.51 -11.37
N HIS A 333 11.80 10.10 -10.09
CA HIS A 333 11.19 8.84 -9.68
C HIS A 333 9.70 8.80 -9.95
N MET A 334 8.96 9.81 -9.46
CA MET A 334 7.52 9.93 -9.70
C MET A 334 7.18 9.88 -11.20
N ASN A 335 7.95 10.58 -12.03
CA ASN A 335 7.76 10.62 -13.48
C ASN A 335 8.04 9.26 -14.17
N ARG A 336 8.88 8.39 -13.60
CA ARG A 336 9.07 7.03 -14.13
C ARG A 336 7.93 6.09 -13.75
N GLU A 337 7.37 6.26 -12.55
CA GLU A 337 6.30 5.40 -12.05
C GLU A 337 4.94 5.68 -12.71
N MET A 338 4.72 6.92 -13.16
CA MET A 338 3.52 7.32 -13.90
C MET A 338 3.76 7.18 -15.41
N VAL A 339 3.33 6.06 -15.99
CA VAL A 339 3.37 5.85 -17.44
C VAL A 339 2.02 6.18 -18.06
N GLN A 340 2.01 6.52 -19.34
CA GLN A 340 0.78 6.72 -20.11
C GLN A 340 -0.10 5.46 -20.06
N ASP A 341 -1.40 5.65 -19.95
CA ASP A 341 -2.38 4.57 -19.73
C ASP A 341 -2.29 3.50 -20.83
N GLU A 342 -2.10 3.91 -22.08
CA GLU A 342 -1.93 3.03 -23.25
C GLU A 342 -0.69 2.13 -23.19
N MET A 343 0.28 2.44 -22.34
CA MET A 343 1.48 1.61 -22.13
C MET A 343 1.26 0.52 -21.08
N VAL A 344 0.10 0.48 -20.43
CA VAL A 344 -0.22 -0.50 -19.38
C VAL A 344 -0.99 -1.67 -19.98
N THR A 345 -0.40 -2.86 -19.86
CA THR A 345 -1.12 -4.10 -20.19
C THR A 345 -1.86 -4.60 -18.94
N LYS A 346 -3.19 -4.55 -18.96
CA LYS A 346 -4.03 -4.99 -17.84
C LYS A 346 -3.75 -6.45 -17.49
N GLY A 347 -3.60 -6.74 -16.19
CA GLY A 347 -3.30 -8.07 -15.66
C GLY A 347 -1.89 -8.60 -15.93
N PHE A 348 -0.97 -7.80 -16.48
CA PHE A 348 0.39 -8.22 -16.74
C PHE A 348 1.42 -7.38 -15.98
N THR A 349 2.31 -8.07 -15.26
CA THR A 349 3.46 -7.50 -14.59
C THR A 349 4.74 -8.17 -15.11
N ASP A 350 5.71 -7.37 -15.54
CA ASP A 350 7.05 -7.81 -15.97
C ASP A 350 7.93 -8.19 -14.77
N ASP A 351 9.24 -8.45 -14.95
CA ASP A 351 10.14 -8.84 -13.86
C ASP A 351 10.71 -7.68 -13.02
N SER A 352 10.24 -6.44 -13.22
CA SER A 352 10.76 -5.25 -12.52
C SER A 352 10.48 -5.23 -11.01
N HIS A 353 9.56 -6.09 -10.55
CA HIS A 353 9.23 -6.29 -9.15
C HIS A 353 10.19 -7.24 -8.42
N LEU A 354 11.14 -7.84 -9.14
CA LEU A 354 12.17 -8.72 -8.58
C LEU A 354 13.49 -7.95 -8.42
N ILE A 355 14.20 -8.24 -7.32
CA ILE A 355 15.53 -7.70 -7.04
C ILE A 355 16.61 -8.64 -7.56
N SER A 356 16.49 -9.94 -7.30
CA SER A 356 17.55 -10.91 -7.59
C SER A 356 17.57 -11.33 -9.06
N GLU A 357 18.76 -11.31 -9.67
CA GLU A 357 18.95 -11.74 -11.06
C GLU A 357 18.61 -13.21 -11.28
N GLU A 358 18.75 -14.03 -10.23
CA GLU A 358 18.32 -15.43 -10.25
C GLU A 358 16.80 -15.54 -10.47
N LEU A 359 15.99 -14.80 -9.71
CA LEU A 359 14.53 -14.85 -9.85
C LEU A 359 14.07 -14.22 -11.17
N LYS A 360 14.70 -13.12 -11.61
CA LYS A 360 14.45 -12.56 -12.95
C LYS A 360 14.74 -13.56 -14.06
N GLY A 361 15.88 -14.26 -13.97
CA GLY A 361 16.24 -15.31 -14.92
C GLY A 361 15.24 -16.46 -14.94
N ARG A 362 14.69 -16.86 -13.80
CA ARG A 362 13.61 -17.87 -13.71
C ARG A 362 12.30 -17.37 -14.33
N SER A 363 11.90 -16.13 -14.03
CA SER A 363 10.70 -15.50 -14.59
C SER A 363 10.74 -15.44 -16.13
N ARG A 364 11.84 -14.95 -16.70
CA ARG A 364 12.04 -14.86 -18.16
C ARG A 364 12.03 -16.22 -18.88
N LYS A 365 12.50 -17.28 -18.22
CA LYS A 365 12.46 -18.64 -18.78
C LYS A 365 11.03 -19.17 -18.88
N ARG A 366 10.20 -18.94 -17.85
CA ARG A 366 8.79 -19.35 -17.85
C ARG A 366 7.98 -18.62 -18.94
N SER A 367 8.20 -17.32 -19.11
CA SER A 367 7.51 -16.56 -20.17
C SER A 367 7.87 -17.04 -21.58
N CYS A 368 9.08 -17.58 -21.77
CA CYS A 368 9.52 -18.11 -23.05
C CYS A 368 8.87 -19.47 -23.37
N THR A 369 8.64 -20.31 -22.36
CA THR A 369 7.98 -21.62 -22.52
C THR A 369 6.47 -21.54 -22.70
N ASP A 370 5.82 -20.48 -22.22
CA ASP A 370 4.36 -20.27 -22.42
C ASP A 370 4.03 -19.62 -23.78
N SER A 371 5.05 -19.27 -24.57
CA SER A 371 4.94 -18.60 -25.88
C SER A 371 5.16 -19.55 -27.09
N GLU A 372 5.42 -20.83 -26.83
CA GLU A 372 5.47 -21.93 -27.81
C GLU A 372 4.20 -22.78 -27.73
#